data_AF-A0A3M6U8A4-F1
#
_entry.id   AF-A0A3M6U8A4-F1
#
_cell.length_a   1.000
_cell.length_b   1.000
_cell.length_c   1.000
_cell.angle_alpha   90.00
_cell.angle_beta   90.00
_cell.angle_gamma   90.00
#
_symmetry.space_group_name_H-M   'P 1'
#
loop_
_entity.id
_entity.type
_entity.pdbx_description
1 polymer ?
#
loop_
_entity_poly.entity_id
_entity_poly.type
_entity_poly.pdbx_seq_one_letter_code
_entity_poly.pdbx_strand_id
1 'polypeptide(L)'
;MGNIPLEWFPYLALDIQGDMEWKKLGKSLDLSDAELNGIEIDNGEEYERSYKMLKTWWQKGAASYDKLAFALRKHDLEEIRRDFCLMECTPPLKEVVNLRNLKEGPIDGRDLPDIAEAVMGKCKRLGRALGVKDNRLDKIVMDNPKKGSEQSYQILRAWKQANGNGASYYSLAQALYDRTVNLGVVVSDFCLKKTQ
;
A
#
# COMPACT_ATOMS: atom_id res chain seq x y z
N MET A 1 -25.73 0.92 5.51
CA MET A 1 -24.30 1.29 5.42
C MET A 1 -23.91 1.35 3.95
N GLY A 2 -22.98 2.23 3.57
CA GLY A 2 -22.60 2.46 2.17
C GLY A 2 -21.59 1.43 1.64
N ASN A 3 -20.80 1.84 0.66
CA ASN A 3 -19.65 1.06 0.20
C ASN A 3 -18.40 1.41 1.02
N ILE A 4 -17.49 0.44 1.12
CA ILE A 4 -16.20 0.63 1.78
C ILE A 4 -15.34 1.53 0.88
N PRO A 5 -14.69 2.57 1.46
CA PRO A 5 -13.82 3.44 0.71
C PRO A 5 -12.58 2.71 0.17
N LEU A 6 -12.18 3.03 -1.06
CA LEU A 6 -11.04 2.38 -1.73
C LEU A 6 -9.72 2.64 -1.00
N GLU A 7 -9.59 3.79 -0.33
CA GLU A 7 -8.41 4.20 0.42
C GLU A 7 -8.17 3.36 1.69
N TRP A 8 -9.14 2.56 2.12
CA TRP A 8 -8.97 1.65 3.26
C TRP A 8 -8.27 0.35 2.86
N PHE A 9 -8.25 0.01 1.57
CA PHE A 9 -7.82 -1.30 1.10
C PHE A 9 -6.33 -1.60 1.32
N PRO A 10 -5.40 -0.64 1.20
CA PRO A 10 -4.01 -0.88 1.62
C PRO A 10 -3.91 -1.35 3.08
N TYR A 11 -4.72 -0.76 3.97
CA TYR A 11 -4.72 -1.05 5.39
C TYR A 11 -5.43 -2.37 5.71
N LEU A 12 -6.60 -2.60 5.11
CA LEU A 12 -7.28 -3.90 5.18
C LEU A 12 -6.39 -5.04 4.66
N ALA A 13 -5.70 -4.84 3.53
CA ALA A 13 -4.80 -5.83 2.98
C ALA A 13 -3.61 -6.12 3.92
N LEU A 14 -3.11 -5.10 4.63
CA LEU A 14 -2.08 -5.28 5.65
C LEU A 14 -2.60 -6.11 6.83
N ASP A 15 -3.83 -5.86 7.30
CA ASP A 15 -4.36 -6.54 8.49
C ASP A 15 -4.86 -7.96 8.17
N ILE A 16 -5.27 -8.21 6.93
CA ILE A 16 -5.72 -9.54 6.45
C ILE A 16 -4.54 -10.44 6.03
N GLN A 17 -3.37 -9.88 5.67
CA GLN A 17 -2.21 -10.69 5.27
C GLN A 17 -1.77 -11.63 6.43
N GLY A 18 -1.39 -12.88 6.13
CA GLY A 18 -1.01 -13.89 7.13
C GLY A 18 -1.52 -15.28 6.75
N ASP A 19 -1.58 -16.21 7.72
CA ASP A 19 -2.00 -17.63 7.55
C ASP A 19 -3.40 -17.84 6.94
N MET A 20 -4.10 -16.75 6.64
CA MET A 20 -5.28 -16.75 5.81
C MET A 20 -4.92 -16.97 4.34
N GLU A 21 -5.49 -18.02 3.76
CA GLU A 21 -5.64 -18.06 2.31
C GLU A 21 -6.63 -16.94 1.91
N TRP A 22 -6.12 -15.75 1.60
CA TRP A 22 -6.89 -14.59 1.09
C TRP A 22 -7.90 -14.96 -0.02
N LYS A 23 -7.66 -16.09 -0.72
CA LYS A 23 -8.60 -16.74 -1.64
C LYS A 23 -9.91 -17.17 -0.96
N LYS A 24 -9.88 -17.79 0.23
CA LYS A 24 -11.08 -18.18 1.01
C LYS A 24 -11.92 -16.96 1.38
N LEU A 25 -11.26 -15.87 1.78
CA LEU A 25 -11.94 -14.60 2.02
C LEU A 25 -12.54 -14.06 0.72
N GLY A 26 -11.76 -14.03 -0.37
CA GLY A 26 -12.23 -13.62 -1.69
C GLY A 26 -13.44 -14.41 -2.19
N LYS A 27 -13.50 -15.73 -1.98
CA LYS A 27 -14.68 -16.55 -2.27
C LYS A 27 -15.89 -16.15 -1.45
N SER A 28 -15.68 -15.74 -0.20
CA SER A 28 -16.76 -15.25 0.68
C SER A 28 -17.20 -13.82 0.32
N LEU A 29 -16.42 -13.14 -0.54
CA LEU A 29 -16.73 -11.86 -1.15
C LEU A 29 -17.23 -12.01 -2.61
N ASP A 30 -17.68 -13.20 -3.00
CA ASP A 30 -18.24 -13.52 -4.32
C ASP A 30 -17.23 -13.37 -5.49
N LEU A 31 -15.93 -13.59 -5.24
CA LEU A 31 -14.92 -13.73 -6.30
C LEU A 31 -14.83 -15.18 -6.77
N SER A 32 -14.73 -15.35 -8.09
CA SER A 32 -14.57 -16.64 -8.76
C SER A 32 -13.15 -17.19 -8.63
N ASP A 33 -12.99 -18.51 -8.77
CA ASP A 33 -11.67 -19.15 -8.79
C ASP A 33 -10.77 -18.60 -9.91
N ALA A 34 -11.34 -18.25 -11.06
CA ALA A 34 -10.59 -17.66 -12.17
C ALA A 34 -9.98 -16.29 -11.80
N GLU A 35 -10.77 -15.41 -11.15
CA GLU A 35 -10.29 -14.10 -10.68
C GLU A 35 -9.19 -14.25 -9.63
N LEU A 36 -9.36 -15.17 -8.68
CA LEU A 36 -8.39 -15.40 -7.61
C LEU A 36 -7.09 -16.05 -8.13
N ASN A 37 -7.17 -16.99 -9.06
CA ASN A 37 -5.98 -17.60 -9.64
C ASN A 37 -5.20 -16.63 -10.52
N GLY A 38 -5.88 -15.71 -11.23
CA GLY A 38 -5.21 -14.64 -11.97
C GLY A 38 -4.37 -13.74 -11.06
N ILE A 39 -4.92 -13.33 -9.91
CA ILE A 39 -4.21 -12.47 -8.94
C ILE A 39 -2.95 -13.14 -8.39
N GLU A 40 -2.97 -14.44 -8.14
CA GLU A 40 -1.83 -15.19 -7.60
C GLU A 40 -0.64 -15.23 -8.56
N ILE A 41 -0.91 -15.48 -9.85
CA ILE A 41 0.12 -15.57 -10.90
C ILE A 41 0.85 -14.22 -11.04
N ASP A 42 0.09 -13.12 -10.94
CA ASP A 42 0.60 -11.79 -11.21
C ASP A 42 1.33 -11.14 -10.01
N ASN A 43 1.23 -11.73 -8.81
CA ASN A 43 1.73 -11.10 -7.58
C ASN A 43 2.45 -12.11 -6.67
N GLY A 44 3.75 -11.89 -6.44
CA GLY A 44 4.57 -12.70 -5.52
C GLY A 44 4.40 -12.38 -4.03
N GLU A 45 3.92 -11.17 -3.71
CA GLU A 45 3.79 -10.68 -2.33
C GLU A 45 2.36 -10.89 -1.80
N GLU A 46 2.21 -11.44 -0.59
CA GLU A 46 0.91 -11.76 0.03
C GLU A 46 0.01 -10.54 0.21
N TYR A 47 0.59 -9.43 0.64
CA TYR A 47 -0.11 -8.15 0.72
C TYR A 47 -0.68 -7.72 -0.63
N GLU A 48 0.10 -7.86 -1.71
CA GLU A 48 -0.37 -7.46 -3.04
C GLU A 48 -1.51 -8.34 -3.51
N ARG A 49 -1.48 -9.64 -3.19
CA ARG A 49 -2.60 -10.55 -3.47
C ARG A 49 -3.87 -10.12 -2.71
N SER A 50 -3.74 -9.84 -1.41
CA SER A 50 -4.85 -9.38 -0.56
C SER A 50 -5.41 -8.04 -1.04
N TYR A 51 -4.54 -7.09 -1.37
CA TYR A 51 -4.92 -5.77 -1.91
C TYR A 51 -5.63 -5.89 -3.26
N LYS A 52 -5.08 -6.66 -4.20
CA LYS A 52 -5.69 -6.86 -5.52
C LYS A 52 -7.01 -7.60 -5.41
N MET A 53 -7.14 -8.57 -4.50
CA MET A 53 -8.40 -9.25 -4.21
C MET A 53 -9.49 -8.26 -3.76
N LEU A 54 -9.21 -7.44 -2.74
CA LEU A 54 -10.15 -6.44 -2.25
C LEU A 54 -10.53 -5.45 -3.36
N LYS A 55 -9.54 -4.99 -4.13
CA LYS A 55 -9.76 -4.06 -5.24
C LYS A 55 -10.64 -4.65 -6.33
N THR A 56 -10.40 -5.90 -6.74
CA THR A 56 -11.25 -6.62 -7.71
C THR A 56 -12.68 -6.73 -7.20
N TRP A 57 -12.86 -7.08 -5.93
CA TRP A 57 -14.19 -7.12 -5.29
C TRP A 57 -14.91 -5.75 -5.34
N TRP A 58 -14.19 -4.65 -5.06
CA TRP A 58 -14.75 -3.30 -5.15
C TRP A 58 -15.11 -2.86 -6.56
N GLN A 59 -14.28 -3.20 -7.56
CA GLN A 59 -14.54 -2.87 -8.95
C GLN A 59 -15.81 -3.54 -9.52
N LYS A 60 -16.25 -4.65 -8.91
CA LYS A 60 -17.53 -5.30 -9.22
C LYS A 60 -18.76 -4.57 -8.66
N GLY A 61 -18.56 -3.50 -7.89
CA GLY A 61 -19.64 -2.74 -7.26
C GLY A 61 -20.27 -3.42 -6.04
N ALA A 62 -19.63 -4.47 -5.51
CA ALA A 62 -20.15 -5.30 -4.42
C ALA A 62 -19.50 -5.01 -3.05
N ALA A 63 -18.68 -3.96 -2.93
CA ALA A 63 -17.89 -3.69 -1.73
C ALA A 63 -18.66 -3.00 -0.60
N SER A 64 -19.67 -3.64 -0.04
CA SER A 64 -20.42 -3.13 1.10
C SER A 64 -19.83 -3.55 2.45
N TYR A 65 -20.09 -2.73 3.48
CA TYR A 65 -19.73 -3.05 4.86
C TYR A 65 -20.31 -4.39 5.33
N ASP A 66 -21.58 -4.66 5.02
CA ASP A 66 -22.26 -5.88 5.47
C ASP A 66 -21.62 -7.14 4.90
N LYS A 67 -21.24 -7.11 3.60
CA LYS A 67 -20.56 -8.23 2.94
C LYS A 67 -19.18 -8.47 3.52
N LEU A 68 -18.39 -7.41 3.76
CA LEU A 68 -17.10 -7.55 4.41
C LEU A 68 -17.26 -8.09 5.83
N ALA A 69 -18.19 -7.54 6.61
CA ALA A 69 -18.41 -7.95 8.00
C ALA A 69 -18.81 -9.43 8.11
N PHE A 70 -19.70 -9.89 7.23
CA PHE A 70 -20.09 -11.30 7.14
C PHE A 70 -18.90 -12.19 6.76
N ALA A 71 -18.13 -11.80 5.75
CA ALA A 71 -16.97 -12.57 5.30
C ALA A 71 -15.90 -12.66 6.39
N LEU A 72 -15.54 -11.54 7.04
CA LEU A 72 -14.57 -11.50 8.13
C LEU A 72 -14.99 -12.38 9.31
N ARG A 73 -16.26 -12.29 9.74
CA ARG A 73 -16.81 -13.15 10.80
C ARG A 73 -16.74 -14.64 10.46
N LYS A 74 -17.00 -15.00 9.20
CA LYS A 74 -16.93 -16.39 8.72
C LYS A 74 -15.52 -16.99 8.81
N HIS A 75 -14.49 -16.15 8.80
CA HIS A 75 -13.08 -16.54 8.91
C HIS A 75 -12.44 -16.13 10.24
N ASP A 76 -13.26 -15.92 11.28
CA ASP A 76 -12.80 -15.59 12.64
C ASP A 76 -11.94 -14.32 12.75
N LEU A 77 -12.09 -13.36 11.82
CA LEU A 77 -11.39 -12.07 11.80
C LEU A 77 -12.16 -10.98 12.55
N GLU A 78 -12.51 -11.25 13.80
CA GLU A 78 -13.35 -10.34 14.59
C GLU A 78 -12.70 -9.00 14.90
N GLU A 79 -11.38 -8.95 15.08
CA GLU A 79 -10.65 -7.70 15.31
C GLU A 79 -10.70 -6.79 14.07
N ILE A 80 -10.41 -7.33 12.89
CA ILE A 80 -10.50 -6.60 11.62
C ILE A 80 -11.95 -6.18 11.35
N ARG A 81 -12.91 -7.06 11.64
CA ARG A 81 -14.35 -6.75 11.50
C ARG A 81 -14.75 -5.58 12.38
N ARG A 82 -14.31 -5.57 13.64
CA ARG A 82 -14.55 -4.47 14.57
C ARG A 82 -13.97 -3.19 14.01
N ASP A 83 -12.69 -3.22 13.62
CA ASP A 83 -11.93 -2.03 13.25
C ASP A 83 -12.44 -1.38 11.95
N PHE A 84 -12.91 -2.16 10.98
CA PHE A 84 -13.29 -1.65 9.65
C PHE A 84 -14.79 -1.68 9.33
N CYS A 85 -15.63 -2.40 10.07
CA CYS A 85 -17.05 -2.54 9.72
C CYS A 85 -18.03 -1.94 10.72
N LEU A 86 -17.62 -1.66 11.95
CA LEU A 86 -18.52 -1.16 13.00
C LEU A 86 -18.45 0.36 13.12
N MET A 87 -19.61 1.02 13.24
CA MET A 87 -19.72 2.50 13.23
C MET A 87 -18.99 3.19 14.38
N GLU A 88 -18.74 2.50 15.47
CA GLU A 88 -18.10 3.06 16.67
C GLU A 88 -16.57 2.97 16.63
N CYS A 89 -16.00 2.37 15.59
CA CYS A 89 -14.57 2.15 15.45
C CYS A 89 -14.00 3.02 14.35
N THR A 90 -12.86 3.66 14.64
CA THR A 90 -12.07 4.35 13.63
C THR A 90 -11.07 3.34 13.06
N PRO A 91 -11.10 3.04 11.76
CA PRO A 91 -10.17 2.09 11.20
C PRO A 91 -8.73 2.58 11.34
N PRO A 92 -7.76 1.68 11.57
CA PRO A 92 -6.35 2.04 11.65
C PRO A 92 -5.82 2.40 10.24
N LEU A 93 -6.05 3.62 9.78
CA LEU A 93 -5.62 4.09 8.45
C LEU A 93 -4.23 4.72 8.50
N LYS A 94 -4.01 5.74 7.67
CA LYS A 94 -2.79 6.55 7.67
C LYS A 94 -2.73 7.44 8.91
N GLU A 95 -1.63 7.37 9.65
CA GLU A 95 -1.31 8.34 10.70
C GLU A 95 -0.26 9.34 10.21
N VAL A 96 -0.46 10.61 10.50
CA VAL A 96 0.55 11.65 10.23
C VAL A 96 1.57 11.64 11.36
N VAL A 97 2.80 11.25 11.05
CA VAL A 97 3.87 11.19 12.05
C VAL A 97 4.46 12.59 12.25
N ASN A 98 4.66 13.00 13.50
CA ASN A 98 5.37 14.25 13.80
C ASN A 98 6.88 14.04 13.63
N LEU A 99 7.40 14.41 12.46
CA LEU A 99 8.80 14.22 12.09
C LEU A 99 9.61 15.50 12.33
N ARG A 100 10.73 15.34 13.03
CA ARG A 100 11.67 16.43 13.35
C ARG A 100 12.99 16.22 12.61
N ASN A 101 13.76 17.29 12.42
CA ASN A 101 15.10 17.26 11.84
C ASN A 101 15.18 16.70 10.41
N LEU A 102 14.10 16.82 9.62
CA LEU A 102 14.12 16.45 8.21
C LEU A 102 14.94 17.44 7.38
N LYS A 103 15.59 16.95 6.33
CA LYS A 103 16.13 17.79 5.24
C LYS A 103 14.99 18.67 4.68
N GLU A 104 15.31 19.92 4.39
CA GLU A 104 14.34 20.89 3.89
C GLU A 104 14.23 20.85 2.36
N GLY A 105 13.07 21.21 1.85
CA GLY A 105 12.83 21.36 0.41
C GLY A 105 12.55 20.06 -0.35
N PRO A 106 12.54 20.14 -1.70
CA PRO A 106 12.33 18.99 -2.57
C PRO A 106 13.42 17.94 -2.40
N ILE A 107 13.07 16.68 -2.65
CA ILE A 107 14.04 15.58 -2.65
C ILE A 107 15.10 15.80 -3.72
N ASP A 108 16.37 15.59 -3.36
CA ASP A 108 17.47 15.65 -4.31
C ASP A 108 17.36 14.46 -5.28
N GLY A 109 17.55 14.71 -6.58
CA GLY A 109 17.57 13.64 -7.57
C GLY A 109 18.71 12.64 -7.35
N ARG A 110 19.80 13.07 -6.68
CA ARG A 110 20.96 12.26 -6.37
C ARG A 110 20.70 11.20 -5.28
N ASP A 111 19.74 11.45 -4.39
CA ASP A 111 19.38 10.50 -3.32
C ASP A 111 18.44 9.39 -3.84
N LEU A 112 17.79 9.58 -5.00
CA LEU A 112 16.78 8.65 -5.51
C LEU A 112 17.29 7.23 -5.78
N PRO A 113 18.48 6.99 -6.37
CA PRO A 113 18.97 5.64 -6.63
C PRO A 113 19.18 4.84 -5.34
N ASP A 114 19.78 5.45 -4.31
CA ASP A 114 20.06 4.75 -3.05
C ASP A 114 18.77 4.46 -2.26
N ILE A 115 17.82 5.41 -2.27
CA ILE A 115 16.49 5.19 -1.69
C ILE A 115 15.76 4.09 -2.45
N ALA A 116 15.86 4.05 -3.78
CA ALA A 116 15.21 3.04 -4.61
C ALA A 116 15.71 1.63 -4.27
N GLU A 117 17.00 1.47 -4.02
CA GLU A 117 17.58 0.21 -3.55
C GLU A 117 17.01 -0.17 -2.17
N ALA A 118 16.98 0.78 -1.23
CA ALA A 118 16.53 0.54 0.14
C ALA A 118 15.03 0.15 0.24
N VAL A 119 14.20 0.54 -0.74
CA VAL A 119 12.74 0.32 -0.71
C VAL A 119 12.26 -0.77 -1.66
N MET A 120 13.16 -1.49 -2.36
CA MET A 120 12.79 -2.39 -3.46
C MET A 120 11.75 -3.45 -3.10
N GLY A 121 11.80 -3.99 -1.87
CA GLY A 121 10.86 -5.01 -1.40
C GLY A 121 9.44 -4.51 -1.15
N LYS A 122 9.21 -3.18 -1.08
CA LYS A 122 7.90 -2.57 -0.78
C LYS A 122 7.56 -1.41 -1.72
N CYS A 123 8.18 -1.37 -2.89
CA CYS A 123 8.12 -0.22 -3.80
C CYS A 123 6.70 0.14 -4.25
N LYS A 124 5.84 -0.85 -4.52
CA LYS A 124 4.42 -0.63 -4.83
C LYS A 124 3.65 -0.03 -3.66
N ARG A 125 3.89 -0.52 -2.44
CA ARG A 125 3.28 0.03 -1.22
C ARG A 125 3.69 1.50 -1.03
N LEU A 126 4.98 1.78 -1.15
CA LEU A 126 5.51 3.14 -1.07
C LEU A 126 4.92 4.04 -2.15
N GLY A 127 4.86 3.58 -3.40
CA GLY A 127 4.25 4.30 -4.50
C GLY A 127 2.79 4.70 -4.23
N ARG A 128 1.98 3.79 -3.68
CA ARG A 128 0.60 4.12 -3.26
C ARG A 128 0.56 5.13 -2.12
N ALA A 129 1.41 4.97 -1.10
CA ALA A 129 1.49 5.91 0.03
C ALA A 129 1.92 7.33 -0.39
N LEU A 130 2.68 7.43 -1.50
CA LEU A 130 3.09 8.67 -2.15
C LEU A 130 2.03 9.23 -3.13
N GLY A 131 0.91 8.53 -3.34
CA GLY A 131 -0.18 8.94 -4.22
C GLY A 131 0.00 8.59 -5.70
N VAL A 132 0.94 7.71 -6.04
CA VAL A 132 1.08 7.21 -7.41
C VAL A 132 -0.07 6.25 -7.71
N LYS A 133 -0.78 6.51 -8.82
CA LYS A 133 -1.93 5.70 -9.23
C LYS A 133 -1.52 4.27 -9.57
N ASP A 134 -2.36 3.32 -9.18
CA ASP A 134 -2.17 1.88 -9.39
C ASP A 134 -1.85 1.48 -10.84
N ASN A 135 -2.56 2.04 -11.83
CA ASN A 135 -2.30 1.73 -13.23
C ASN A 135 -0.89 2.14 -13.67
N ARG A 136 -0.33 3.20 -13.07
CA ARG A 136 1.05 3.63 -13.30
C ARG A 136 2.05 2.72 -12.59
N LEU A 137 1.74 2.26 -11.38
CA LEU A 137 2.55 1.27 -10.66
C LEU A 137 2.64 -0.05 -11.43
N ASP A 138 1.50 -0.58 -11.85
CA ASP A 138 1.41 -1.84 -12.61
C ASP A 138 2.18 -1.74 -13.93
N LYS A 139 2.06 -0.61 -14.64
CA LYS A 139 2.83 -0.35 -15.86
C LYS A 139 4.34 -0.33 -15.60
N ILE A 140 4.81 0.36 -14.55
CA ILE A 140 6.24 0.41 -14.23
C ILE A 140 6.80 -0.98 -13.93
N VAL A 141 6.06 -1.80 -13.19
CA VAL A 141 6.46 -3.18 -12.86
C VAL A 141 6.53 -4.05 -14.13
N MET A 142 5.55 -3.90 -15.02
CA MET A 142 5.49 -4.59 -16.30
C MET A 142 6.64 -4.20 -17.24
N ASP A 143 6.97 -2.91 -17.30
CA ASP A 143 8.05 -2.38 -18.14
C ASP A 143 9.45 -2.78 -17.61
N ASN A 144 9.56 -3.15 -16.32
CA ASN A 144 10.82 -3.45 -15.64
C ASN A 144 10.77 -4.79 -14.88
N PRO A 145 10.54 -5.92 -15.56
CA PRO A 145 10.36 -7.20 -14.88
C PRO A 145 11.64 -7.63 -14.16
N LYS A 146 11.49 -8.09 -12.90
CA LYS A 146 12.58 -8.60 -12.04
C LYS A 146 13.69 -7.59 -11.69
N LYS A 147 13.46 -6.29 -11.93
CA LYS A 147 14.41 -5.22 -11.57
C LYS A 147 13.84 -4.37 -10.44
N GLY A 148 13.84 -4.90 -9.21
CA GLY A 148 13.16 -4.26 -8.07
C GLY A 148 13.65 -2.82 -7.76
N SER A 149 14.95 -2.57 -7.85
CA SER A 149 15.53 -1.24 -7.67
C SER A 149 15.15 -0.28 -8.81
N GLU A 150 15.16 -0.74 -10.07
CA GLU A 150 14.69 0.05 -11.21
C GLU A 150 13.19 0.37 -11.11
N GLN A 151 12.35 -0.59 -10.72
CA GLN A 151 10.93 -0.36 -10.46
C GLN A 151 10.75 0.73 -9.40
N SER A 152 11.50 0.65 -8.30
CA SER A 152 11.47 1.63 -7.22
C SER A 152 11.90 3.01 -7.68
N TYR A 153 12.99 3.08 -8.44
CA TYR A 153 13.50 4.32 -9.01
C TYR A 153 12.47 4.98 -9.93
N GLN A 154 11.84 4.20 -10.82
CA GLN A 154 10.80 4.70 -11.73
C GLN A 154 9.54 5.15 -10.98
N ILE A 155 9.15 4.47 -9.90
CA ILE A 155 8.04 4.90 -9.02
C ILE A 155 8.38 6.24 -8.34
N LEU A 156 9.59 6.38 -7.78
CA LEU A 156 10.03 7.62 -7.14
C LEU A 156 10.12 8.77 -8.16
N ARG A 157 10.59 8.51 -9.38
CA ARG A 157 10.56 9.49 -10.48
C ARG A 157 9.15 9.87 -10.87
N ALA A 158 8.24 8.90 -10.98
CA ALA A 158 6.84 9.14 -11.31
C ALA A 158 6.16 10.03 -10.26
N TRP A 159 6.39 9.76 -8.98
CA TRP A 159 5.94 10.59 -7.88
C TRP A 159 6.53 12.01 -7.94
N LYS A 160 7.85 12.14 -8.11
CA LYS A 160 8.53 13.43 -8.21
C LYS A 160 8.01 14.28 -9.38
N GLN A 161 7.78 13.66 -10.53
CA GLN A 161 7.22 14.33 -11.70
C GLN A 161 5.78 14.81 -11.47
N ALA A 162 4.95 14.01 -10.80
CA ALA A 162 3.56 14.36 -10.53
C ALA A 162 3.42 15.49 -9.49
N ASN A 163 4.30 15.53 -8.50
CA ASN A 163 4.17 16.45 -7.36
C ASN A 163 5.08 17.69 -7.46
N GLY A 164 6.03 17.73 -8.40
CA GLY A 164 6.96 18.85 -8.58
C GLY A 164 7.68 19.21 -7.28
N ASN A 165 7.59 20.47 -6.85
CA ASN A 165 8.19 20.96 -5.60
C ASN A 165 7.54 20.34 -4.34
N GLY A 166 6.35 19.76 -4.45
CA GLY A 166 5.70 19.02 -3.36
C GLY A 166 6.34 17.66 -3.08
N ALA A 167 7.20 17.14 -3.97
CA ALA A 167 7.97 15.92 -3.74
C ALA A 167 9.16 16.20 -2.81
N SER A 168 8.88 16.30 -1.51
CA SER A 168 9.83 16.66 -0.46
C SER A 168 10.27 15.47 0.39
N TYR A 169 11.37 15.63 1.14
CA TYR A 169 11.78 14.66 2.16
C TYR A 169 10.69 14.44 3.23
N TYR A 170 9.89 15.47 3.54
CA TYR A 170 8.75 15.32 4.45
C TYR A 170 7.70 14.36 3.90
N SER A 171 7.23 14.57 2.67
CA SER A 171 6.24 13.69 2.04
C SER A 171 6.76 12.26 1.84
N LEU A 172 8.06 12.10 1.53
CA LEU A 172 8.68 10.78 1.46
C LEU A 172 8.70 10.11 2.83
N ALA A 173 9.13 10.82 3.88
CA ALA A 173 9.21 10.26 5.21
C ALA A 173 7.84 9.88 5.78
N GLN A 174 6.80 10.68 5.52
CA GLN A 174 5.41 10.31 5.84
C GLN A 174 5.01 8.98 5.18
N ALA A 175 5.37 8.78 3.92
CA ALA A 175 5.05 7.55 3.19
C ALA A 175 5.89 6.36 3.66
N LEU A 176 7.15 6.56 4.04
CA LEU A 176 8.02 5.52 4.59
C LEU A 176 7.56 5.05 5.98
N TYR A 177 7.00 5.94 6.79
CA TYR A 177 6.40 5.59 8.09
C TYR A 177 4.98 5.05 8.01
N ASP A 178 4.30 5.19 6.87
CA ASP A 178 2.99 4.59 6.69
C ASP A 178 3.05 3.10 7.03
N ARG A 179 2.12 2.59 7.84
CA ARG A 179 2.16 1.21 8.34
C ARG A 179 2.15 0.14 7.25
N THR A 180 1.61 0.47 6.07
CA THR A 180 1.67 -0.42 4.91
C THR A 180 3.11 -0.56 4.39
N VAL A 181 3.93 0.47 4.52
CA VAL A 181 5.34 0.52 4.09
C VAL A 181 6.27 0.13 5.23
N ASN A 182 6.16 0.75 6.39
CA ASN A 182 6.96 0.46 7.59
C ASN A 182 8.46 0.33 7.29
N LEU A 183 9.05 1.39 6.75
CA LEU A 183 10.47 1.52 6.41
C LEU A 183 11.09 2.74 7.10
N GLY A 184 10.81 2.90 8.40
CA GLY A 184 11.33 4.02 9.20
C GLY A 184 12.86 4.13 9.21
N VAL A 185 13.58 3.01 9.03
CA VAL A 185 15.05 3.00 8.91
C VAL A 185 15.55 3.84 7.72
N VAL A 186 14.83 3.80 6.59
CA VAL A 186 15.16 4.58 5.38
C VAL A 186 14.99 6.08 5.63
N VAL A 187 14.08 6.47 6.53
CA VAL A 187 13.95 7.87 6.95
C VAL A 187 15.21 8.34 7.66
N SER A 188 15.73 7.53 8.59
CA SER A 188 16.95 7.83 9.32
C SER A 188 18.16 7.98 8.38
N ASP A 189 18.28 7.10 7.39
CA ASP A 189 19.43 7.06 6.50
C ASP A 189 19.42 8.21 5.48
N PHE A 190 18.24 8.58 4.97
CA PHE A 190 18.15 9.46 3.79
C PHE A 190 17.39 10.77 4.03
N CYS A 191 16.44 10.82 4.96
CA CYS A 191 15.55 11.98 5.09
C CYS A 191 15.97 12.94 6.21
N LEU A 192 16.68 12.47 7.23
CA LEU A 192 17.13 13.32 8.34
C LEU A 192 18.37 14.14 7.97
N LYS A 193 18.50 15.32 8.58
CA LYS A 193 19.74 16.10 8.58
C LYS A 193 20.80 15.31 9.35
N LYS A 194 22.01 15.18 8.78
CA LYS A 194 23.14 14.63 9.53
C LYS A 194 23.53 15.62 10.61
N THR A 195 23.44 15.23 11.87
CA THR A 195 24.02 16.00 12.98
C THR A 195 25.53 16.00 12.80
N GLN A 196 26.11 17.20 12.80
CA GLN A 196 27.54 17.44 12.65
C GLN A 196 28.27 17.18 13.96
#